data_AF-A0A948W199-F1
#
_entry.id   AF-A0A948W199-F1
#
_cell.length_a   1.000
_cell.length_b   1.000
_cell.length_c   1.000
_cell.angle_alpha   90.00
_cell.angle_beta   90.00
_cell.angle_gamma   90.00
#
_symmetry.space_group_name_H-M   'P 1'
#
loop_
_entity.id
_entity.type
_entity.pdbx_description
1 polymer ?
#
loop_
_entity_poly.entity_id
_entity_poly.type
_entity_poly.pdbx_seq_one_letter_code
_entity_poly.pdbx_strand_id
1 'polypeptide(L)'
;MNGHQKQWQFLKKSAELGRLPHALLFYGQKGLGKKALAIEFSKFLVKEISPPDFILIEPQGKEIQIAQIRSLIQGLSFKPYLADFKIAVLNKAHLMTQESQNCFLKFLEEPTDKTYLILITEYPAMLLPTILSRVQKLRFFPAKGFKIEDDKNLISDLIKMSESDLASRFQYAKNISAEDLKEILDTWLRYFRKIFINKLTGQEIKDFSQYSLSKLKDIIRQIQSTKFLISTTNTNPRLALEILLIEL
;
A
#
# COMPACT_ATOMS: atom_id res chain seq x y z
N MET A 1 -3.72 -16.41 -0.61
CA MET A 1 -3.00 -15.18 -0.17
C MET A 1 -2.06 -14.64 -1.27
N ASN A 2 -2.48 -14.60 -2.53
CA ASN A 2 -1.52 -14.61 -3.66
C ASN A 2 -0.91 -13.27 -4.06
N GLY A 3 -1.14 -12.18 -3.33
CA GLY A 3 -0.68 -10.86 -3.77
C GLY A 3 0.41 -10.19 -2.92
N HIS A 4 0.78 -10.76 -1.77
CA HIS A 4 1.84 -10.22 -0.90
C HIS A 4 3.02 -11.17 -0.74
N GLN A 5 3.34 -11.95 -1.78
CA GLN A 5 4.39 -12.97 -1.72
C GLN A 5 5.75 -12.37 -1.34
N LYS A 6 6.08 -11.16 -1.83
CA LYS A 6 7.34 -10.49 -1.48
C LYS A 6 7.41 -10.12 0.00
N GLN A 7 6.33 -9.54 0.55
CA GLN A 7 6.22 -9.18 1.96
C GLN A 7 6.27 -10.44 2.83
N TRP A 8 5.55 -11.50 2.44
CA TRP A 8 5.57 -12.79 3.13
C TRP A 8 6.96 -13.41 3.16
N GLN A 9 7.66 -13.47 2.03
CA GLN A 9 9.01 -14.02 1.95
C GLN A 9 10.00 -13.23 2.80
N PHE A 10 9.92 -11.89 2.79
CA PHE A 10 10.74 -11.04 3.64
C PHE A 10 10.53 -11.33 5.13
N LEU A 11 9.26 -11.39 5.57
CA LEU A 11 8.91 -11.66 6.97
C LEU A 11 9.36 -13.06 7.39
N LYS A 12 9.04 -14.08 6.59
CA LYS A 12 9.43 -15.47 6.84
C LYS A 12 10.94 -15.62 6.97
N LYS A 13 11.71 -15.09 6.02
CA LYS A 13 13.18 -15.15 6.05
C LYS A 13 13.75 -14.41 7.27
N SER A 14 13.17 -13.28 7.66
CA SER A 14 13.64 -12.52 8.83
C SER A 14 13.41 -13.27 10.14
N ALA A 15 12.28 -13.96 10.26
CA ALA A 15 11.95 -14.81 11.40
C ALA A 15 12.87 -16.04 11.47
N GLU A 16 13.06 -16.76 10.36
CA GLU A 16 13.94 -17.93 10.28
C GLU A 16 15.40 -17.60 10.63
N LEU A 17 15.86 -16.39 10.32
CA LEU A 17 17.21 -15.92 10.65
C LEU A 17 17.33 -15.35 12.08
N GLY A 18 16.25 -15.34 12.87
CA GLY A 18 16.24 -14.74 14.23
C GLY A 18 16.49 -13.23 14.25
N ARG A 19 16.20 -12.53 13.13
CA ARG A 19 16.46 -11.08 12.95
C ARG A 19 15.17 -10.29 12.76
N LEU A 20 14.07 -10.78 13.32
CA LEU A 20 12.78 -10.11 13.20
C LEU A 20 12.80 -8.82 14.06
N PRO A 21 12.50 -7.64 13.48
CA PRO A 21 12.35 -6.41 14.26
C PRO A 21 11.25 -6.56 15.31
N HIS A 22 11.43 -5.94 16.48
CA HIS A 22 10.42 -5.95 17.54
C HIS A 22 9.11 -5.26 17.11
N ALA A 23 9.19 -4.26 16.23
CA ALA A 23 8.04 -3.53 15.72
C ALA A 23 8.06 -3.39 14.19
N LEU A 24 6.97 -3.82 13.56
CA LEU A 24 6.72 -3.72 12.12
C LEU A 24 5.58 -2.73 11.84
N LEU A 25 5.70 -1.93 10.78
CA LEU A 25 4.62 -1.08 10.28
C LEU A 25 4.20 -1.52 8.88
N PHE A 26 3.02 -2.14 8.79
CA PHE A 26 2.38 -2.52 7.53
C PHE A 26 1.55 -1.36 7.01
N TYR A 27 1.96 -0.77 5.89
CA TYR A 27 1.28 0.41 5.34
C TYR A 27 0.99 0.29 3.85
N GLY A 28 -0.07 0.95 3.39
CA GLY A 28 -0.54 0.93 2.00
C GLY A 28 -2.05 1.15 1.93
N GLN A 29 -2.64 1.18 0.72
CA GLN A 29 -4.07 1.43 0.54
C GLN A 29 -4.97 0.48 1.36
N LYS A 30 -6.21 0.91 1.62
CA LYS A 30 -7.23 0.08 2.28
C LYS A 30 -7.54 -1.18 1.46
N GLY A 31 -8.05 -2.21 2.12
CA GLY A 31 -8.56 -3.40 1.42
C GLY A 31 -7.50 -4.35 0.88
N LEU A 32 -6.20 -4.02 1.00
CA LEU A 32 -5.13 -4.88 0.49
C LEU A 32 -4.93 -6.17 1.29
N GLY A 33 -5.64 -6.41 2.39
CA GLY A 33 -5.43 -7.62 3.19
C GLY A 33 -4.19 -7.56 4.09
N LYS A 34 -3.72 -6.35 4.44
CA LYS A 34 -2.61 -6.14 5.41
C LYS A 34 -2.86 -6.87 6.73
N LYS A 35 -4.09 -6.75 7.27
CA LYS A 35 -4.53 -7.45 8.49
C LYS A 35 -4.50 -8.97 8.32
N ALA A 36 -4.97 -9.48 7.18
CA ALA A 36 -4.94 -10.91 6.92
C ALA A 36 -3.49 -11.44 6.91
N LEU A 37 -2.56 -10.73 6.26
CA LEU A 37 -1.15 -11.12 6.28
C LEU A 37 -0.54 -11.04 7.68
N ALA A 38 -0.87 -10.00 8.46
CA ALA A 38 -0.39 -9.87 9.83
C ALA A 38 -0.83 -11.06 10.70
N ILE A 39 -2.12 -11.42 10.64
CA ILE A 39 -2.67 -12.56 11.39
C ILE A 39 -2.03 -13.87 10.95
N GLU A 40 -1.90 -14.12 9.65
CA GLU A 40 -1.24 -15.31 9.12
C GLU A 40 0.24 -15.39 9.50
N PHE A 41 0.93 -14.24 9.53
CA PHE A 41 2.31 -14.19 9.99
C PHE A 41 2.41 -14.43 11.50
N SER A 42 1.46 -13.94 12.30
CA SER A 42 1.40 -14.26 13.73
C SER A 42 1.22 -15.76 13.95
N LYS A 43 0.31 -16.42 13.22
CA LYS A 43 0.16 -17.89 13.26
C LYS A 43 1.45 -18.61 12.85
N PHE A 44 2.16 -18.10 11.85
CA PHE A 44 3.46 -18.68 11.46
C PHE A 44 4.48 -18.62 12.61
N LEU A 45 4.50 -17.55 13.42
CA LEU A 45 5.44 -17.38 14.52
C LEU A 45 5.12 -18.26 15.74
N VAL A 46 3.84 -18.39 16.12
CA VAL A 46 3.42 -19.06 17.37
C VAL A 46 2.64 -20.37 17.15
N LYS A 47 2.49 -20.81 15.89
CA LYS A 47 1.66 -21.94 15.42
C LYS A 47 0.15 -21.73 15.60
N GLU A 48 -0.27 -21.30 16.78
CA GLU A 48 -1.67 -21.04 17.12
C GLU A 48 -1.79 -19.67 17.80
N ILE A 49 -2.81 -18.90 17.38
CA ILE A 49 -3.09 -17.59 17.97
C ILE A 49 -4.17 -17.74 19.04
N SER A 50 -3.78 -17.53 20.29
CA SER A 50 -4.72 -17.56 21.42
C SER A 50 -4.39 -16.46 22.42
N PRO A 51 -5.41 -15.82 23.02
CA PRO A 51 -5.19 -15.04 24.23
C PRO A 51 -4.61 -15.93 25.35
N PRO A 52 -3.76 -15.39 26.24
CA PRO A 52 -3.31 -14.00 26.33
C PRO A 52 -2.08 -13.67 25.47
N ASP A 53 -1.56 -14.62 24.69
CA ASP A 53 -0.30 -14.45 23.96
C ASP A 53 -0.44 -13.73 22.61
N PHE A 54 -1.66 -13.72 22.07
CA PHE A 54 -2.03 -12.92 20.92
C PHE A 54 -3.03 -11.83 21.30
N ILE A 55 -2.71 -10.57 20.98
CA ILE A 55 -3.57 -9.41 21.27
C ILE A 55 -3.86 -8.68 19.95
N LEU A 56 -5.14 -8.57 19.59
CA LEU A 56 -5.58 -7.76 18.45
C LEU A 56 -6.34 -6.53 18.97
N ILE A 57 -5.84 -5.34 18.63
CA ILE A 57 -6.51 -4.08 18.94
C ILE A 57 -7.14 -3.52 17.66
N GLU A 58 -8.43 -3.21 17.76
CA GLU A 58 -9.23 -2.52 16.76
C GLU A 58 -9.71 -1.17 17.32
N PRO A 59 -9.96 -0.15 16.48
CA PRO A 59 -10.56 1.10 16.94
C PRO A 59 -11.93 0.87 17.57
N GLN A 60 -12.19 1.56 18.68
CA GLN A 60 -13.51 1.64 19.29
C GLN A 60 -14.22 2.88 18.75
N GLY A 61 -15.16 2.67 17.83
CA GLY A 61 -15.81 3.76 17.11
C GLY A 61 -14.87 4.37 16.06
N LYS A 62 -14.53 5.67 16.22
CA LYS A 62 -13.72 6.42 15.24
C LYS A 62 -12.23 6.44 15.56
N GLU A 63 -11.83 6.11 16.78
CA GLU A 63 -10.47 6.32 17.27
C GLU A 63 -9.97 5.12 18.10
N ILE A 64 -8.66 5.07 18.31
CA ILE A 64 -8.01 4.18 19.28
C ILE A 64 -7.59 5.08 20.45
N GLN A 65 -8.22 4.87 21.60
CA GLN A 65 -7.99 5.69 22.78
C GLN A 65 -6.82 5.20 23.63
N ILE A 66 -6.31 6.08 24.49
CA ILE A 66 -5.13 5.82 25.33
C ILE A 66 -5.35 4.63 26.25
N ALA A 67 -6.58 4.41 26.72
CA ALA A 67 -6.94 3.25 27.54
C ALA A 67 -6.64 1.92 26.83
N GLN A 68 -6.99 1.80 25.54
CA GLN A 68 -6.71 0.60 24.74
C GLN A 68 -5.20 0.35 24.62
N ILE A 69 -4.42 1.42 24.41
CA ILE A 69 -2.96 1.33 24.32
C ILE A 69 -2.32 0.96 25.66
N ARG A 70 -2.81 1.51 26.78
CA ARG A 70 -2.33 1.13 28.12
C ARG A 70 -2.60 -0.34 28.43
N SER A 71 -3.81 -0.82 28.15
CA SER A 71 -4.16 -2.23 28.31
C SER A 71 -3.30 -3.13 27.42
N LEU A 72 -3.00 -2.70 26.19
CA LEU A 72 -2.10 -3.41 25.29
C LEU A 72 -0.68 -3.52 25.88
N ILE A 73 -0.08 -2.40 26.30
CA ILE A 73 1.27 -2.36 26.88
C ILE A 73 1.34 -3.22 28.13
N GLN A 74 0.31 -3.16 28.99
CA GLN A 74 0.21 -4.01 30.18
C GLN A 74 0.13 -5.50 29.80
N GLY A 75 -0.65 -5.87 28.79
CA GLY A 75 -0.73 -7.25 28.31
C GLY A 75 0.63 -7.78 27.80
N LEU A 76 1.41 -6.90 27.15
CA LEU A 76 2.73 -7.20 26.61
C LEU A 76 3.86 -7.22 27.66
N SER A 77 3.64 -6.67 28.86
CA SER A 77 4.66 -6.68 29.92
C SER A 77 4.76 -8.02 30.64
N PHE A 78 3.70 -8.84 30.62
CA PHE A 78 3.76 -10.19 31.15
C PHE A 78 4.47 -11.14 30.18
N LYS A 79 5.16 -12.16 30.71
CA LYS A 79 5.78 -13.22 29.90
C LYS A 79 4.74 -13.97 29.06
N PRO A 80 5.14 -14.53 27.91
CA PRO A 80 4.31 -15.48 27.16
C PRO A 80 3.85 -16.65 28.04
N TYR A 81 2.61 -17.10 27.87
CA TYR A 81 1.99 -18.16 28.67
C TYR A 81 2.20 -19.55 28.06
N LEU A 82 1.84 -19.75 26.79
CA LEU A 82 1.96 -21.02 26.05
C LEU A 82 2.87 -20.89 24.84
N ALA A 83 2.90 -19.72 24.21
CA ALA A 83 3.74 -19.46 23.04
C ALA A 83 5.17 -19.05 23.43
N ASP A 84 6.12 -19.18 22.49
CA ASP A 84 7.49 -18.70 22.70
C ASP A 84 7.57 -17.16 22.75
N PHE A 85 6.59 -16.47 22.15
CA PHE A 85 6.53 -15.02 22.00
C PHE A 85 5.11 -14.50 22.20
N LYS A 86 4.99 -13.26 22.67
CA LYS A 86 3.72 -12.52 22.55
C LYS A 86 3.68 -11.69 21.30
N ILE A 87 2.50 -11.65 20.68
CA ILE A 87 2.30 -10.89 19.45
C ILE A 87 1.11 -9.96 19.60
N ALA A 88 1.36 -8.68 19.34
CA ALA A 88 0.34 -7.66 19.27
C ALA A 88 0.13 -7.19 17.82
N VAL A 89 -1.13 -7.09 17.41
CA VAL A 89 -1.53 -6.48 16.14
C VAL A 89 -2.41 -5.28 16.42
N LEU A 90 -1.98 -4.09 16.01
CA LEU A 90 -2.77 -2.85 16.09
C LEU A 90 -3.29 -2.51 14.70
N ASN A 91 -4.59 -2.69 14.48
CA ASN A 91 -5.21 -2.36 13.21
C ASN A 91 -5.59 -0.87 13.13
N LYS A 92 -5.48 -0.27 11.94
CA LYS A 92 -5.78 1.16 11.69
C LYS A 92 -5.07 2.11 12.66
N ALA A 93 -3.78 1.93 12.84
CA ALA A 93 -2.92 2.71 13.75
C ALA A 93 -3.01 4.25 13.55
N HIS A 94 -3.34 4.73 12.35
CA HIS A 94 -3.58 6.16 12.09
C HIS A 94 -4.78 6.75 12.85
N LEU A 95 -5.67 5.91 13.40
CA LEU A 95 -6.79 6.34 14.23
C LEU A 95 -6.40 6.46 15.71
N MET A 96 -5.13 6.24 16.08
CA MET A 96 -4.66 6.55 17.43
C MET A 96 -4.74 8.05 17.69
N THR A 97 -5.34 8.41 18.82
CA THR A 97 -5.25 9.79 19.32
C THR A 97 -3.79 10.16 19.59
N GLN A 98 -3.47 11.46 19.56
CA GLN A 98 -2.10 11.91 19.82
C GLN A 98 -1.56 11.44 21.18
N GLU A 99 -2.42 11.43 22.21
CA GLU A 99 -2.09 10.90 23.53
C GLU A 99 -1.76 9.40 23.48
N SER A 100 -2.54 8.63 22.71
CA SER A 100 -2.31 7.20 22.49
C SER A 100 -0.96 6.95 21.82
N GLN A 101 -0.63 7.74 20.79
CA GLN A 101 0.65 7.65 20.10
C GLN A 101 1.83 7.96 21.01
N ASN A 102 1.74 9.03 21.81
CA ASN A 102 2.78 9.39 22.78
C ASN A 102 2.95 8.32 23.87
N CYS A 103 1.85 7.76 24.38
CA CYS A 103 1.89 6.67 25.35
C CYS A 103 2.64 5.45 24.78
N PHE A 104 2.49 5.21 23.48
CA PHE A 104 3.09 4.07 22.80
C PHE A 104 4.59 4.19 22.57
N LEU A 105 5.13 5.41 22.54
CA LEU A 105 6.57 5.66 22.32
C LEU A 105 7.46 4.97 23.35
N LYS A 106 7.06 4.97 24.63
CA LYS A 106 7.82 4.31 25.70
C LYS A 106 8.04 2.83 25.41
N PHE A 107 7.01 2.14 24.93
CA PHE A 107 7.09 0.72 24.56
C PHE A 107 7.97 0.49 23.32
N LEU A 108 7.93 1.40 22.35
CA LEU A 108 8.75 1.28 21.13
C LEU A 108 10.24 1.51 21.39
N GLU A 109 10.59 2.30 22.40
CA GLU A 109 11.96 2.57 22.86
C GLU A 109 12.56 1.39 23.63
N GLU A 110 11.79 0.85 24.57
CA GLU A 110 12.20 -0.24 25.44
C GLU A 110 11.20 -1.40 25.28
N PRO A 111 11.28 -2.16 24.17
CA PRO A 111 10.38 -3.28 23.95
C PRO A 111 10.62 -4.38 24.98
N THR A 112 9.55 -5.04 25.40
CA THR A 112 9.67 -6.18 26.32
C THR A 112 10.23 -7.39 25.60
N ASP A 113 11.08 -8.15 26.30
CA ASP A 113 11.69 -9.36 25.74
C ASP A 113 10.63 -10.34 25.24
N LYS A 114 10.92 -10.96 24.10
CA LYS A 114 10.04 -11.94 23.43
C LYS A 114 8.66 -11.38 23.04
N THR A 115 8.58 -10.10 22.71
CA THR A 115 7.36 -9.51 22.14
C THR A 115 7.57 -9.00 20.72
N TYR A 116 6.54 -9.20 19.89
CA TYR A 116 6.48 -8.68 18.54
C TYR A 116 5.24 -7.83 18.34
N LEU A 117 5.41 -6.70 17.69
CA LEU A 117 4.37 -5.75 17.41
C LEU A 117 4.20 -5.55 15.90
N ILE A 118 2.95 -5.58 15.44
CA ILE A 118 2.59 -5.26 14.06
C ILE A 118 1.56 -4.14 14.05
N LEU A 119 1.97 -2.97 13.56
CA LEU A 119 1.11 -1.83 13.31
C LEU A 119 0.58 -1.87 11.88
N ILE A 120 -0.70 -1.61 11.67
CA ILE A 120 -1.29 -1.56 10.34
C ILE A 120 -1.89 -0.19 10.10
N THR A 121 -1.52 0.47 9.00
CA THR A 121 -2.07 1.79 8.66
C THR A 121 -2.33 1.97 7.17
N GLU A 122 -3.26 2.88 6.85
CA GLU A 122 -3.50 3.38 5.49
C GLU A 122 -2.76 4.70 5.28
N TYR A 123 -2.68 5.53 6.32
CA TYR A 123 -2.10 6.87 6.31
C TYR A 123 -0.89 6.93 7.26
N PRO A 124 0.31 6.54 6.82
CA PRO A 124 1.50 6.59 7.68
C PRO A 124 1.85 8.02 8.12
N ALA A 125 1.46 9.04 7.35
CA ALA A 125 1.68 10.45 7.68
C ALA A 125 0.88 10.94 8.91
N MET A 126 -0.17 10.21 9.32
CA MET A 126 -0.93 10.50 10.55
C MET A 126 -0.25 9.94 11.81
N LEU A 127 0.82 9.16 11.65
CA LEU A 127 1.62 8.69 12.77
C LEU A 127 2.74 9.67 13.09
N LEU A 128 3.06 9.82 14.37
CA LEU A 128 4.15 10.68 14.81
C LEU A 128 5.48 10.22 14.16
N PRO A 129 6.34 11.16 13.71
CA PRO A 129 7.66 10.82 13.17
C PRO A 129 8.51 9.98 14.13
N THR A 130 8.33 10.16 15.44
CA THR A 130 9.00 9.41 16.52
C THR A 130 8.57 7.94 16.59
N ILE A 131 7.34 7.61 16.18
CA ILE A 131 6.90 6.22 15.97
C ILE A 131 7.55 5.69 14.69
N LEU A 132 7.46 6.45 13.60
CA LEU A 132 7.97 6.04 12.29
C LEU A 132 9.48 5.75 12.27
N SER A 133 10.25 6.37 13.18
CA SER A 133 11.69 6.13 13.32
C SER A 133 12.04 4.84 14.08
N ARG A 134 11.10 4.26 14.83
CA ARG A 134 11.31 3.08 15.69
C ARG A 134 10.66 1.80 15.16
N VAL A 135 10.01 1.88 13.99
CA VAL A 135 9.33 0.75 13.36
C VAL A 135 9.94 0.41 12.02
N GLN A 136 10.07 -0.89 11.73
CA GLN A 136 10.48 -1.33 10.41
C GLN A 136 9.28 -1.26 9.45
N LYS A 137 9.37 -0.37 8.46
CA LYS A 137 8.30 -0.11 7.50
C LYS A 137 8.24 -1.19 6.43
N LEU A 138 7.08 -1.80 6.25
CA LEU A 138 6.79 -2.75 5.18
C LEU A 138 5.64 -2.22 4.33
N ARG A 139 5.95 -1.83 3.10
CA ARG A 139 4.96 -1.30 2.16
C ARG A 139 4.18 -2.44 1.51
N PHE A 140 2.86 -2.33 1.57
CA PHE A 140 1.92 -3.18 0.88
C PHE A 140 1.46 -2.47 -0.38
N PHE A 141 1.48 -3.23 -1.45
CA PHE A 141 1.01 -2.79 -2.76
C PHE A 141 -0.23 -3.62 -3.11
N PRO A 142 -1.13 -3.10 -3.95
CA PRO A 142 -2.25 -3.86 -4.44
C PRO A 142 -1.83 -5.25 -4.90
N ALA A 143 -2.42 -6.23 -4.22
CA ALA A 143 -2.04 -7.62 -4.24
C ALA A 143 -2.67 -8.32 -5.44
N LYS A 144 -2.32 -7.88 -6.66
CA LYS A 144 -2.59 -8.61 -7.92
C LYS A 144 -2.00 -7.86 -9.12
N GLY A 145 -1.29 -8.59 -9.96
CA GLY A 145 -1.29 -8.28 -11.38
C GLY A 145 -2.74 -8.29 -11.89
N PHE A 146 -3.04 -7.34 -12.77
CA PHE A 146 -4.18 -7.37 -13.69
C PHE A 146 -5.52 -7.93 -13.17
N LYS A 147 -6.40 -7.02 -12.72
CA LYS A 147 -7.85 -7.15 -12.90
C LYS A 147 -8.36 -5.85 -13.53
N ILE A 148 -8.77 -5.91 -14.80
CA ILE A 148 -9.37 -4.77 -15.54
C ILE A 148 -10.72 -4.37 -14.93
N GLU A 149 -11.31 -5.23 -14.09
CA GLU A 149 -12.65 -5.05 -13.53
C GLU A 149 -12.76 -3.90 -12.54
N ASP A 150 -11.71 -3.62 -11.74
CA ASP A 150 -11.73 -2.57 -10.71
C ASP A 150 -11.41 -1.17 -11.28
N ASP A 151 -10.75 -1.10 -12.44
CA ASP A 151 -10.34 0.15 -13.10
C ASP A 151 -11.18 0.47 -14.36
N LYS A 152 -12.31 -0.22 -14.59
CA LYS A 152 -13.15 -0.09 -15.81
C LYS A 152 -13.50 1.36 -16.13
N ASN A 153 -13.78 2.18 -15.12
CA ASN A 153 -14.14 3.59 -15.33
C ASN A 153 -12.95 4.40 -15.83
N LEU A 154 -11.76 4.27 -15.21
CA LEU A 154 -10.55 4.97 -15.63
C LEU A 154 -10.04 4.51 -17.01
N ILE A 155 -10.22 3.23 -17.33
CA ILE A 155 -9.88 2.68 -18.65
C ILE A 155 -10.90 3.11 -19.70
N SER A 156 -12.20 3.13 -19.36
CA SER A 156 -13.26 3.64 -20.23
C SER A 156 -13.05 5.12 -20.53
N ASP A 157 -12.67 5.90 -19.53
CA ASP A 157 -12.35 7.32 -19.69
C ASP A 157 -11.10 7.52 -20.58
N LEU A 158 -10.07 6.68 -20.43
CA LEU A 158 -8.91 6.68 -21.33
C LEU A 158 -9.31 6.34 -22.78
N ILE A 159 -10.13 5.32 -23.00
CA ILE A 159 -10.60 4.93 -24.34
C ILE A 159 -11.39 6.08 -24.96
N LYS A 160 -12.36 6.65 -24.22
CA LYS A 160 -13.12 7.83 -24.65
C LYS A 160 -12.22 9.02 -24.95
N MET A 161 -11.15 9.23 -24.19
CA MET A 161 -10.19 10.32 -24.44
C MET A 161 -9.37 10.11 -25.70
N SER A 162 -8.95 8.88 -25.97
CA SER A 162 -8.23 8.57 -27.20
C SER A 162 -9.09 8.81 -28.44
N GLU A 163 -10.41 8.73 -28.30
CA GLU A 163 -11.38 8.95 -29.38
C GLU A 163 -12.00 10.36 -29.37
N SER A 164 -11.76 11.18 -28.33
CA SER A 164 -12.35 12.52 -28.20
C SER A 164 -11.47 13.62 -28.78
N ASP A 165 -12.10 14.78 -29.02
CA ASP A 165 -11.45 15.98 -29.52
C ASP A 165 -10.53 16.62 -28.47
N LEU A 166 -9.61 17.44 -28.95
CA LEU A 166 -8.59 18.11 -28.14
C LEU A 166 -9.20 18.88 -26.94
N ALA A 167 -10.34 19.55 -27.15
CA ALA A 167 -10.99 20.35 -26.11
C ALA A 167 -11.51 19.49 -24.94
N SER A 168 -12.08 18.32 -25.23
CA SER A 168 -12.53 17.37 -24.21
C SER A 168 -11.37 16.78 -23.40
N ARG A 169 -10.24 16.50 -24.06
CA ARG A 169 -9.01 16.03 -23.39
C ARG A 169 -8.47 17.08 -22.42
N PHE A 170 -8.44 18.35 -22.84
CA PHE A 170 -8.03 19.45 -21.97
C PHE A 170 -8.95 19.61 -20.75
N GLN A 171 -10.28 19.55 -20.92
CA GLN A 171 -11.22 19.65 -19.80
C GLN A 171 -11.00 18.54 -18.76
N TYR A 172 -10.74 17.31 -19.20
CA TYR A 172 -10.40 16.22 -18.30
C TYR A 172 -9.14 16.54 -17.48
N ALA A 173 -8.07 17.01 -18.12
CA ALA A 173 -6.85 17.39 -17.44
C ALA A 173 -7.06 18.55 -16.43
N LYS A 174 -8.03 19.44 -16.65
CA LYS A 174 -8.36 20.52 -15.70
C LYS A 174 -9.00 20.02 -14.41
N ASN A 175 -9.75 18.92 -14.48
CA ASN A 175 -10.60 18.44 -13.40
C ASN A 175 -9.92 17.41 -12.48
N ILE A 176 -8.65 17.08 -12.73
CA ILE A 176 -7.89 16.06 -12.01
C ILE A 176 -6.99 16.69 -10.96
N SER A 177 -7.02 16.16 -9.73
CA SER A 177 -6.09 16.56 -8.68
C SER A 177 -4.69 15.96 -8.89
N ALA A 178 -3.66 16.58 -8.31
CA ALA A 178 -2.29 16.06 -8.39
C ALA A 178 -2.10 14.71 -7.68
N GLU A 179 -2.94 14.40 -6.70
CA GLU A 179 -2.93 13.12 -5.97
C GLU A 179 -3.55 12.01 -6.82
N ASP A 180 -4.66 12.30 -7.50
CA ASP A 180 -5.34 11.38 -8.42
C ASP A 180 -4.49 11.11 -9.67
N LEU A 181 -3.70 12.10 -10.12
CA LEU A 181 -2.88 11.97 -11.32
C LEU A 181 -1.84 10.84 -11.23
N LYS A 182 -1.21 10.64 -10.07
CA LYS A 182 -0.23 9.56 -9.89
C LYS A 182 -0.89 8.19 -10.06
N GLU A 183 -2.12 8.06 -9.55
CA GLU A 183 -2.92 6.85 -9.67
C GLU A 183 -3.38 6.63 -11.12
N ILE A 184 -3.83 7.69 -11.80
CA ILE A 184 -4.22 7.65 -13.22
C ILE A 184 -3.04 7.21 -14.11
N LEU A 185 -1.87 7.83 -13.96
CA LEU A 185 -0.67 7.47 -14.73
C LEU A 185 -0.22 6.03 -14.44
N ASP A 186 -0.36 5.56 -13.20
CA ASP A 186 -0.08 4.17 -12.85
C ASP A 186 -1.07 3.20 -13.49
N THR A 187 -2.34 3.57 -13.58
CA THR A 187 -3.37 2.80 -14.29
C THR A 187 -3.10 2.76 -15.79
N TRP A 188 -2.78 3.89 -16.41
CA TRP A 188 -2.48 3.97 -17.84
C TRP A 188 -1.23 3.18 -18.20
N LEU A 189 -0.14 3.34 -17.43
CA LEU A 189 1.10 2.59 -17.63
C LEU A 189 0.87 1.08 -17.54
N ARG A 190 0.07 0.63 -16.57
CA ARG A 190 -0.30 -0.77 -16.42
C ARG A 190 -1.08 -1.28 -17.64
N TYR A 191 -2.05 -0.50 -18.10
CA TYR A 191 -2.90 -0.86 -19.24
C TYR A 191 -2.12 -0.95 -20.56
N PHE A 192 -1.34 0.07 -20.90
CA PHE A 192 -0.54 0.08 -22.14
C PHE A 192 0.53 -1.03 -22.17
N ARG A 193 1.17 -1.33 -21.04
CA ARG A 193 2.10 -2.48 -20.96
C ARG A 193 1.43 -3.81 -21.26
N LYS A 194 0.16 -3.98 -20.86
CA LYS A 194 -0.58 -5.20 -21.15
C LYS A 194 -0.94 -5.31 -22.62
N ILE A 195 -1.41 -4.22 -23.23
CA ILE A 195 -1.67 -4.19 -24.67
C ILE A 195 -0.39 -4.53 -25.42
N PHE A 196 0.73 -3.94 -25.01
CA PHE A 196 2.04 -4.22 -25.60
C PHE A 196 2.45 -5.69 -25.48
N ILE A 197 2.33 -6.30 -24.29
CA ILE A 197 2.65 -7.72 -24.07
C ILE A 197 1.70 -8.62 -24.85
N ASN A 198 0.40 -8.35 -24.84
CA ASN A 198 -0.59 -9.16 -25.55
C ASN A 198 -0.37 -9.10 -27.06
N LYS A 199 -0.01 -7.94 -27.60
CA LYS A 199 0.34 -7.78 -29.01
C LYS A 199 1.64 -8.49 -29.37
N LEU A 200 2.60 -8.60 -28.45
CA LEU A 200 3.79 -9.43 -28.62
C LEU A 200 3.49 -10.94 -28.58
N THR A 201 2.51 -11.37 -27.79
CA THR A 201 2.12 -12.78 -27.66
C THR A 201 1.03 -13.23 -28.63
N GLY A 202 0.62 -12.37 -29.57
CA GLY A 202 -0.39 -12.68 -30.59
C GLY A 202 -1.83 -12.76 -30.05
N GLN A 203 -2.09 -12.23 -28.85
CA GLN A 203 -3.43 -12.17 -28.28
C GLN A 203 -4.16 -10.92 -28.79
N GLU A 204 -5.32 -11.12 -29.42
CA GLU A 204 -6.16 -10.00 -29.86
C GLU A 204 -6.81 -9.28 -28.68
N ILE A 205 -6.63 -7.96 -28.65
CA ILE A 205 -7.40 -7.03 -27.82
C ILE A 205 -8.11 -6.07 -28.77
N LYS A 206 -9.43 -5.88 -28.60
CA LYS A 206 -10.21 -4.95 -29.41
C LYS A 206 -9.81 -3.49 -29.17
N ASP A 207 -9.55 -3.14 -27.92
CA ASP A 207 -9.13 -1.81 -27.48
C ASP A 207 -7.74 -1.44 -28.04
N PHE A 208 -7.60 -0.24 -28.61
CA PHE A 208 -6.33 0.28 -29.16
C PHE A 208 -5.65 -0.63 -30.22
N SER A 209 -6.43 -1.47 -30.89
CA SER A 209 -5.94 -2.35 -31.96
C SER A 209 -5.20 -1.59 -33.07
N GLN A 210 -5.62 -0.35 -33.34
CA GLN A 210 -4.98 0.58 -34.27
C GLN A 210 -3.54 0.98 -33.92
N TYR A 211 -3.09 0.84 -32.66
CA TYR A 211 -1.75 1.32 -32.26
C TYR A 211 -0.67 0.29 -32.57
N SER A 212 0.35 0.68 -33.31
CA SER A 212 1.52 -0.17 -33.60
C SER A 212 2.33 -0.46 -32.31
N LEU A 213 3.17 -1.51 -32.34
CA LEU A 213 4.09 -1.80 -31.22
C LEU A 213 5.04 -0.62 -30.95
N SER A 214 5.48 0.11 -31.98
CA SER A 214 6.28 1.32 -31.81
C SER A 214 5.51 2.41 -31.08
N LYS A 215 4.29 2.70 -31.52
CA LYS A 215 3.42 3.71 -30.90
C LYS A 215 3.11 3.37 -29.43
N LEU A 216 2.82 2.10 -29.12
CA LEU A 216 2.62 1.64 -27.74
C LEU A 216 3.88 1.81 -26.87
N LYS A 217 5.05 1.51 -27.42
CA LYS A 217 6.34 1.69 -26.73
C LYS A 217 6.62 3.16 -26.43
N ASP A 218 6.26 4.06 -27.35
CA ASP A 218 6.44 5.50 -27.17
C ASP A 218 5.48 6.06 -26.11
N ILE A 219 4.21 5.66 -26.15
CA ILE A 219 3.22 6.01 -25.11
C ILE A 219 3.68 5.54 -23.72
N ILE A 220 4.18 4.30 -23.60
CA ILE A 220 4.71 3.78 -22.33
C ILE A 220 5.87 4.65 -21.83
N ARG A 221 6.80 5.05 -22.71
CA ARG A 221 7.94 5.91 -22.34
C ARG A 221 7.49 7.29 -21.91
N GLN A 222 6.51 7.88 -22.58
CA GLN A 222 5.95 9.19 -22.24
C GLN A 222 5.28 9.15 -20.87
N ILE A 223 4.45 8.15 -20.59
CA ILE A 223 3.83 7.97 -19.25
C ILE A 223 4.88 7.82 -18.16
N GLN A 224 5.94 7.05 -18.41
CA GLN A 224 7.04 6.89 -17.45
C GLN A 224 7.80 8.19 -17.19
N SER A 225 8.09 8.94 -18.25
CA SER A 225 8.81 10.22 -18.17
C SER A 225 8.00 11.26 -17.43
N THR A 226 6.70 11.39 -17.76
CA THR A 226 5.74 12.26 -17.08
C THR A 226 5.63 11.90 -15.60
N LYS A 227 5.52 10.61 -15.26
CA LYS A 227 5.50 10.16 -13.86
C LYS A 227 6.79 10.53 -13.12
N PHE A 228 7.95 10.34 -13.75
CA PHE A 228 9.24 10.66 -13.17
C PHE A 228 9.35 12.16 -12.89
N LEU A 229 8.99 13.02 -13.85
CA LEU A 229 9.02 14.47 -13.71
C LEU A 229 8.12 14.93 -12.54
N ILE A 230 6.86 14.48 -12.48
CA ILE A 230 5.93 14.83 -11.40
C ILE A 230 6.44 14.38 -10.01
N SER A 231 7.23 13.30 -9.95
CA SER A 231 7.77 12.78 -8.69
C SER A 231 9.07 13.42 -8.22
N THR A 232 9.82 14.09 -9.11
CA THR A 232 11.19 14.57 -8.85
C THR A 232 11.39 16.06 -9.05
N THR A 233 10.44 16.73 -9.73
CA THR A 233 10.53 18.16 -10.07
C THR A 233 9.25 18.88 -9.67
N ASN A 234 9.33 20.19 -9.39
CA ASN A 234 8.16 21.06 -9.13
C ASN A 234 7.40 21.38 -10.43
N THR A 235 7.30 20.41 -11.34
CA THR A 235 6.66 20.55 -12.65
C THR A 235 5.15 20.55 -12.46
N ASN A 236 4.47 21.45 -13.17
CA ASN A 236 3.00 21.52 -13.15
C ASN A 236 2.41 20.19 -13.63
N PRO A 237 1.78 19.39 -12.74
CA PRO A 237 1.32 18.04 -13.07
C PRO A 237 0.23 18.04 -14.15
N ARG A 238 -0.54 19.12 -14.23
CA ARG A 238 -1.59 19.31 -15.23
C ARG A 238 -1.03 19.53 -16.63
N LEU A 239 0.00 20.37 -16.77
CA LEU A 239 0.66 20.58 -18.07
C LEU A 239 1.27 19.27 -18.59
N ALA A 240 1.85 18.46 -17.70
CA ALA A 240 2.43 17.18 -18.06
C ALA A 240 1.37 16.16 -18.52
N LEU A 241 0.16 16.21 -17.95
CA LEU A 241 -0.99 15.41 -18.40
C LEU A 241 -1.54 15.91 -19.74
N GLU A 242 -1.62 17.22 -19.95
CA GLU A 242 -2.08 17.82 -21.21
C GLU A 242 -1.18 17.39 -22.39
N ILE A 243 0.14 17.46 -22.21
CA ILE A 243 1.12 16.98 -23.21
C ILE A 243 0.91 15.50 -23.52
N LEU A 244 0.71 14.69 -22.48
CA LEU A 244 0.54 13.25 -22.62
C LEU A 244 -0.77 12.88 -23.34
N LEU A 245 -1.84 13.64 -23.12
CA LEU A 245 -3.14 13.46 -23.78
C LEU A 245 -3.13 13.89 -25.26
N ILE A 246 -2.17 14.71 -25.69
CA ILE A 246 -2.00 15.06 -27.11
C ILE A 246 -1.39 13.88 -27.88
N GLU A 247 -0.55 13.09 -27.21
CA GLU A 247 0.20 11.99 -27.84
C GLU A 247 -0.55 10.65 -27.84
N LEU A 248 -1.58 10.54 -26.98
CA LEU A 248 -2.54 9.45 -26.93
C LEU A 248 -3.47 9.45 -28.14
#